data_AF-L0R3Z2-F1
#
_entry.id   AF-L0R3Z2-F1
#
_cell.length_a   1.000
_cell.length_b   1.000
_cell.length_c   1.000
_cell.angle_alpha   90.00
_cell.angle_beta   90.00
_cell.angle_gamma   90.00
#
_symmetry.space_group_name_H-M   'P 1'
#
loop_
_entity.id
_entity.type
_entity.pdbx_description
1 polymer ?
#
loop_
_entity_poly.entity_id
_entity_poly.type
_entity_poly.pdbx_seq_one_letter_code
_entity_poly.pdbx_strand_id
1 'polypeptide(L)'
;MQTSPLFLVRYEDHSRELNRIIQAEQHQGRATMVWNQVQGFTLYHDSKIYPLSEKNDSVFKNPKDAVRFIINRVQTKVVYILEDFHHFLGDKNAVHADVGEIRALIKEIARSFYEREEKVYLFVPPSYELPDELVSFFDLTYAAEKNKTEFLQKYGTLLTEKKYLEKSKPVIGAENQIERVVQILSQMETNNPLLVGNPGVGKTAIVEGFARALHTGDVPLGLHGKLLYLVSLNTLVAGTKYRGDFEQRLEGLIKEVQENKNRIIVFIDEIHTLLGVGAAEGAIGAVDSLKPVLARGEFPCIGATTFDGAKLMLKDPALSRRFKKIQIKEATPEETFIILKGISKSLETHHKLTIEDRALMAAVYLSEDHIPDEYFPGKAIALVDAAAAYCSMKKIDTVRESDIAMEVERMGVMS
;
A
#
# COMPACT_ATOMS: atom_id res chain seq x y z
N MET A 1 3.77 -12.92 8.65
CA MET A 1 2.52 -13.06 7.89
C MET A 1 2.85 -13.72 6.58
N GLN A 2 2.29 -14.92 6.42
CA GLN A 2 2.55 -15.89 5.37
C GLN A 2 2.09 -15.34 4.02
N THR A 3 2.96 -15.38 3.02
CA THR A 3 2.58 -15.22 1.62
C THR A 3 1.62 -16.35 1.27
N SER A 4 0.46 -16.05 0.68
CA SER A 4 -0.42 -17.12 0.21
C SER A 4 0.37 -18.04 -0.73
N PRO A 5 0.25 -19.36 -0.60
CA PRO A 5 0.88 -20.29 -1.53
C PRO A 5 0.21 -20.28 -2.91
N LEU A 6 -1.01 -19.73 -3.03
CA LEU A 6 -1.75 -19.67 -4.29
C LEU A 6 -1.68 -18.27 -4.90
N PHE A 7 -1.37 -18.19 -6.18
CA PHE A 7 -1.26 -16.94 -6.94
C PHE A 7 -2.13 -17.00 -8.18
N LEU A 8 -2.94 -15.97 -8.41
CA LEU A 8 -3.78 -15.88 -9.61
C LEU A 8 -3.05 -15.06 -10.68
N VAL A 9 -2.79 -15.65 -11.84
CA VAL A 9 -2.06 -15.03 -12.95
C VAL A 9 -3.02 -14.80 -14.11
N ARG A 10 -3.31 -13.52 -14.39
CA ARG A 10 -4.09 -13.12 -15.56
C ARG A 10 -3.17 -12.86 -16.73
N TYR A 11 -3.38 -13.54 -17.86
CA TYR A 11 -2.54 -13.39 -19.04
C TYR A 11 -3.28 -12.70 -20.20
N GLU A 12 -2.65 -11.69 -20.80
CA GLU A 12 -3.04 -11.20 -22.14
C GLU A 12 -2.32 -12.01 -23.24
N ASP A 13 -1.05 -12.33 -23.00
CA ASP A 13 -0.23 -13.23 -23.81
C ASP A 13 0.25 -14.39 -22.91
N HIS A 14 -0.40 -15.54 -23.09
CA HIS A 14 -0.17 -16.75 -22.31
C HIS A 14 1.31 -17.20 -22.35
N SER A 15 1.86 -17.34 -23.56
CA SER A 15 3.22 -17.85 -23.77
C SER A 15 4.28 -16.93 -23.16
N ARG A 16 4.08 -15.61 -23.27
CA ARG A 16 4.99 -14.63 -22.69
C ARG A 16 4.98 -14.69 -21.17
N GLU A 17 3.80 -14.74 -20.55
CA GLU A 17 3.69 -14.71 -19.08
C GLU A 17 4.15 -16.02 -18.46
N LEU A 18 3.88 -17.16 -19.11
CA LEU A 18 4.35 -18.48 -18.70
C LEU A 18 5.89 -18.52 -18.67
N ASN A 19 6.54 -18.14 -19.76
CA ASN A 19 8.00 -18.12 -19.85
C ASN A 19 8.64 -17.18 -18.82
N ARG A 20 8.03 -16.02 -18.58
CA ARG A 20 8.48 -15.05 -17.59
C ARG A 20 8.45 -15.63 -16.17
N ILE A 21 7.36 -16.29 -15.77
CA ILE A 21 7.24 -16.89 -14.44
C ILE A 21 8.23 -18.05 -14.29
N ILE A 22 8.36 -18.92 -15.30
CA ILE A 22 9.34 -20.01 -15.29
C ILE A 22 10.76 -19.45 -15.08
N GLN A 23 11.16 -18.44 -15.85
CA GLN A 23 12.49 -17.83 -15.72
C GLN A 23 12.69 -17.18 -14.34
N ALA A 24 11.69 -16.45 -13.82
CA ALA A 24 11.79 -15.77 -12.54
C ALA A 24 11.98 -16.74 -11.36
N GLU A 25 11.27 -17.87 -11.36
CA GLU A 25 11.39 -18.89 -10.31
C GLU A 25 12.67 -19.72 -10.47
N GLN A 26 13.10 -20.00 -11.71
CA GLN A 26 14.40 -20.65 -11.96
C GLN A 26 15.59 -19.80 -11.50
N HIS A 27 15.54 -18.48 -11.67
CA HIS A 27 16.54 -17.56 -11.10
C HIS A 27 16.61 -17.60 -9.57
N GLN A 28 15.52 -18.01 -8.90
CA GLN A 28 15.48 -18.23 -7.45
C GLN A 28 15.90 -19.66 -7.06
N GLY A 29 16.39 -20.46 -8.02
CA GLY A 29 16.81 -21.84 -7.80
C GLY A 29 15.65 -22.81 -7.57
N ARG A 30 14.45 -22.50 -8.10
CA ARG A 30 13.26 -23.35 -8.01
C ARG A 30 13.00 -24.05 -9.34
N ALA A 31 12.58 -25.31 -9.28
CA ALA A 31 12.09 -26.06 -10.43
C ALA A 31 10.61 -25.72 -10.66
N THR A 32 10.16 -25.71 -11.92
CA THR A 32 8.77 -25.38 -12.25
C THR A 32 8.07 -26.57 -12.88
N MET A 33 6.97 -27.02 -12.27
CA MET A 33 6.09 -28.04 -12.82
C MET A 33 4.86 -27.36 -13.42
N VAL A 34 4.72 -27.46 -14.74
CA VAL A 34 3.58 -26.90 -15.48
C VAL A 34 2.60 -28.02 -15.77
N TRP A 35 1.34 -27.80 -15.46
CA TRP A 35 0.25 -28.72 -15.75
C TRP A 35 -0.68 -28.12 -16.81
N ASN A 36 -1.04 -28.95 -17.80
CA ASN A 36 -2.21 -28.71 -18.64
C ASN A 36 -2.95 -30.03 -18.91
N GLN A 37 -4.18 -29.91 -19.40
CA GLN A 37 -5.05 -31.06 -19.64
C GLN A 37 -4.52 -31.99 -20.74
N VAL A 38 -3.69 -31.49 -21.66
CA VAL A 38 -3.18 -32.26 -22.81
C VAL A 38 -2.01 -33.16 -22.40
N GLN A 39 -1.09 -32.64 -21.59
CA GLN A 39 0.21 -33.27 -21.29
C GLN A 39 0.32 -33.75 -19.84
N GLY A 40 -0.58 -33.34 -18.95
CA GLY A 40 -0.40 -33.54 -17.51
C GLY A 40 0.74 -32.65 -17.00
N PHE A 41 1.52 -33.15 -16.02
CA PHE A 41 2.66 -32.38 -15.49
C PHE A 41 3.91 -32.51 -16.36
N THR A 42 4.52 -31.37 -16.62
CA THR A 42 5.81 -31.22 -17.29
C THR A 42 6.77 -30.44 -16.40
N LEU A 43 7.96 -30.98 -16.14
CA LEU A 43 8.99 -30.35 -15.33
C LEU A 43 9.95 -29.52 -16.19
N TYR A 44 10.12 -28.25 -15.81
CA TYR A 44 11.06 -27.29 -16.39
C TYR A 44 12.21 -27.07 -15.40
N HIS A 45 13.41 -27.55 -15.75
CA HIS A 45 14.61 -27.43 -14.91
C HIS A 45 15.87 -27.32 -15.79
N ASP A 46 16.75 -26.36 -15.50
CA ASP A 46 18.00 -26.11 -16.23
C ASP A 46 17.84 -26.07 -17.77
N SER A 47 16.85 -25.31 -18.24
CA SER A 47 16.51 -25.18 -19.67
C SER A 47 16.11 -26.49 -20.37
N LYS A 48 15.79 -27.54 -19.61
CA LYS A 48 15.28 -28.82 -20.10
C LYS A 48 13.84 -29.04 -19.66
N ILE A 49 13.09 -29.76 -20.49
CA ILE A 49 11.68 -30.06 -20.32
C ILE A 49 11.54 -31.58 -20.18
N TYR A 50 10.96 -32.04 -19.07
CA TYR A 50 10.76 -33.46 -18.77
C TYR A 50 9.27 -33.74 -18.54
N PRO A 51 8.56 -34.39 -19.48
CA PRO A 51 7.19 -34.83 -19.23
C PRO A 51 7.18 -35.94 -18.17
N LEU A 52 6.30 -35.84 -17.17
CA LEU A 52 6.10 -36.94 -16.23
C LEU A 52 5.21 -38.00 -16.88
N SER A 53 5.81 -39.14 -17.25
CA SER A 53 5.11 -40.31 -17.77
C SER A 53 5.43 -41.56 -16.95
N GLU A 54 4.45 -42.44 -16.81
CA GLU A 54 4.67 -43.84 -16.45
C GLU A 54 4.19 -44.68 -17.63
N LYS A 55 5.06 -45.55 -18.16
CA LYS A 55 4.72 -46.56 -19.19
C LYS A 55 3.91 -46.02 -20.39
N ASN A 56 4.45 -45.03 -21.09
CA ASN A 56 3.94 -44.49 -22.37
C ASN A 56 2.59 -43.74 -22.33
N ASP A 57 2.03 -43.44 -21.15
CA ASP A 57 0.89 -42.53 -21.02
C ASP A 57 1.23 -41.36 -20.08
N SER A 58 0.75 -40.16 -20.42
CA SER A 58 0.94 -38.96 -19.59
C SER A 58 0.15 -39.11 -18.29
N VAL A 59 0.82 -39.03 -17.14
CA VAL A 59 0.17 -39.18 -15.82
C VAL A 59 -0.47 -37.84 -15.41
N PHE A 60 -1.56 -37.90 -14.63
CA PHE A 60 -2.25 -36.73 -14.04
C PHE A 60 -3.00 -35.80 -15.01
N LYS A 61 -3.48 -36.28 -16.16
CA LYS A 61 -4.39 -35.50 -17.05
C LYS A 61 -5.70 -35.09 -16.37
N ASN A 62 -6.13 -35.84 -15.34
CA ASN A 62 -7.30 -35.48 -14.56
C ASN A 62 -6.93 -34.35 -13.57
N PRO A 63 -7.65 -33.21 -13.57
CA PRO A 63 -7.34 -32.08 -12.69
C PRO A 63 -7.42 -32.43 -11.20
N LYS A 64 -8.34 -33.32 -10.80
CA LYS A 64 -8.46 -33.78 -9.40
C LYS A 64 -7.21 -34.54 -8.96
N ASP A 65 -6.70 -35.40 -9.82
CA ASP A 65 -5.49 -36.19 -9.54
C ASP A 65 -4.24 -35.30 -9.55
N ALA A 66 -4.22 -34.26 -10.40
CA ALA A 66 -3.15 -33.27 -10.42
C ALA A 66 -3.07 -32.47 -9.11
N VAL A 67 -4.22 -32.02 -8.58
CA VAL A 67 -4.26 -31.30 -7.31
C VAL A 67 -3.93 -32.22 -6.13
N ARG A 68 -4.44 -33.46 -6.13
CA ARG A 68 -4.07 -34.47 -5.12
C ARG A 68 -2.58 -34.76 -5.14
N PHE A 69 -1.95 -34.80 -6.31
CA PHE A 69 -0.51 -34.95 -6.43
C PHE A 69 0.25 -33.81 -5.75
N ILE A 70 -0.18 -32.56 -5.96
CA ILE A 70 0.40 -31.37 -5.33
C ILE A 70 0.27 -31.43 -3.80
N ILE A 71 -0.92 -31.81 -3.28
CA ILE A 71 -1.17 -31.89 -1.84
C ILE A 71 -0.29 -32.99 -1.19
N ASN A 72 -0.26 -34.18 -1.79
CA ASN A 72 0.33 -35.38 -1.22
C ASN A 72 1.85 -35.47 -1.36
N ARG A 73 2.50 -34.58 -2.14
CA ARG A 73 3.96 -34.51 -2.23
C ARG A 73 4.49 -33.21 -1.65
N VAL A 74 5.22 -33.32 -0.55
CA VAL A 74 6.05 -32.22 -0.04
C VAL A 74 7.29 -32.14 -0.93
N GLN A 75 7.52 -31.00 -1.59
CA GLN A 75 8.69 -30.81 -2.44
C GLN A 75 9.33 -29.45 -2.18
N THR A 76 10.53 -29.44 -1.61
CA THR A 76 11.29 -28.21 -1.43
C THR A 76 11.76 -27.66 -2.77
N LYS A 77 11.64 -26.35 -3.00
CA LYS A 77 12.07 -25.65 -4.22
C LYS A 77 11.33 -26.03 -5.50
N VAL A 78 10.10 -26.52 -5.40
CA VAL A 78 9.23 -26.74 -6.58
C VAL A 78 8.09 -25.72 -6.58
N VAL A 79 7.78 -25.23 -7.78
CA VAL A 79 6.66 -24.34 -8.06
C VAL A 79 5.73 -25.05 -9.03
N TYR A 80 4.42 -24.96 -8.80
CA TYR A 80 3.41 -25.51 -9.69
C TYR A 80 2.75 -24.39 -10.50
N ILE A 81 2.53 -24.61 -11.78
CA ILE A 81 1.74 -23.76 -12.67
C ILE A 81 0.58 -24.60 -13.21
N LEU A 82 -0.64 -24.15 -12.99
CA LEU A 82 -1.85 -24.79 -13.48
C LEU A 82 -2.44 -23.95 -14.62
N GLU A 83 -2.27 -24.44 -15.85
CA GLU A 83 -2.81 -23.84 -17.07
C GLU A 83 -4.27 -24.25 -17.26
N ASP A 84 -5.09 -23.33 -17.77
CA ASP A 84 -6.50 -23.55 -18.11
C ASP A 84 -7.39 -24.13 -16.99
N PHE A 85 -6.91 -24.11 -15.75
CA PHE A 85 -7.59 -24.77 -14.63
C PHE A 85 -8.93 -24.08 -14.26
N HIS A 86 -9.09 -22.83 -14.70
CA HIS A 86 -10.31 -22.05 -14.53
C HIS A 86 -11.55 -22.74 -15.16
N HIS A 87 -11.38 -23.56 -16.20
CA HIS A 87 -12.46 -24.35 -16.76
C HIS A 87 -13.05 -25.36 -15.76
N PHE A 88 -12.24 -25.86 -14.83
CA PHE A 88 -12.68 -26.84 -13.83
C PHE A 88 -13.15 -26.21 -12.53
N LEU A 89 -12.73 -24.97 -12.26
CA LEU A 89 -13.23 -24.17 -11.15
C LEU A 89 -14.61 -23.58 -11.45
N GLY A 90 -15.01 -23.55 -12.72
CA GLY A 90 -16.27 -22.97 -13.17
C GLY A 90 -16.30 -21.46 -12.98
N ASP A 91 -17.38 -20.84 -13.45
CA ASP A 91 -17.67 -19.43 -13.18
C ASP A 91 -18.20 -19.24 -11.75
N LYS A 92 -18.45 -17.97 -11.39
CA LYS A 92 -18.96 -17.57 -10.08
C LYS A 92 -20.26 -18.29 -9.66
N ASN A 93 -21.08 -18.71 -10.61
CA ASN A 93 -22.40 -19.29 -10.39
C ASN A 93 -22.46 -20.81 -10.65
N ALA A 94 -21.34 -21.45 -11.02
CA ALA A 94 -21.31 -22.87 -11.33
C ALA A 94 -21.59 -23.73 -10.08
N VAL A 95 -22.66 -24.54 -10.13
CA VAL A 95 -23.07 -25.46 -9.06
C VAL A 95 -23.08 -26.90 -9.57
N HIS A 96 -21.91 -27.40 -9.97
CA HIS A 96 -21.72 -28.81 -10.37
C HIS A 96 -20.89 -29.54 -9.31
N ALA A 97 -21.22 -30.81 -9.02
CA ALA A 97 -20.54 -31.58 -7.97
C ALA A 97 -19.02 -31.69 -8.19
N ASP A 98 -18.59 -31.92 -9.42
CA ASP A 98 -17.16 -31.97 -9.79
C ASP A 98 -16.44 -30.62 -9.59
N VAL A 99 -17.12 -29.50 -9.84
CA VAL A 99 -16.58 -28.16 -9.60
C VAL A 99 -16.39 -27.94 -8.10
N GLY A 100 -17.39 -28.30 -7.28
CA GLY A 100 -17.32 -28.21 -5.82
C GLY A 100 -16.16 -29.02 -5.23
N GLU A 101 -15.92 -30.23 -5.74
CA GLU A 101 -14.80 -31.08 -5.31
C GLU A 101 -13.44 -30.43 -5.61
N ILE A 102 -13.26 -29.87 -6.82
CA ILE A 102 -12.01 -29.21 -7.20
C ILE A 102 -11.78 -27.94 -6.38
N ARG A 103 -12.82 -27.14 -6.14
CA ARG A 103 -12.72 -25.95 -5.28
C ARG A 103 -12.34 -26.33 -3.85
N ALA A 104 -12.86 -27.44 -3.33
CA ALA A 104 -12.47 -27.95 -2.01
C ALA A 104 -10.98 -28.35 -1.98
N LEU A 105 -10.49 -29.03 -3.02
CA LEU A 105 -9.09 -29.41 -3.16
C LEU A 105 -8.15 -28.18 -3.26
N ILE A 106 -8.55 -27.11 -3.96
CA ILE A 106 -7.79 -25.86 -3.99
C ILE A 106 -7.69 -25.22 -2.60
N LYS A 107 -8.80 -25.18 -1.85
CA LYS A 107 -8.80 -24.71 -0.45
C LYS A 107 -7.90 -25.58 0.44
N GLU A 108 -7.83 -26.89 0.16
CA GLU A 108 -6.94 -27.81 0.84
C GLU A 108 -5.46 -27.54 0.53
N ILE A 109 -5.08 -27.18 -0.71
CA ILE A 109 -3.72 -26.71 -1.00
C ILE A 109 -3.38 -25.51 -0.11
N ALA A 110 -4.24 -24.50 -0.09
CA ALA A 110 -3.97 -23.28 0.69
C ALA A 110 -3.79 -23.55 2.19
N ARG A 111 -4.51 -24.53 2.74
CA ARG A 111 -4.37 -24.98 4.14
C ARG A 111 -3.13 -25.84 4.38
N SER A 112 -2.86 -26.78 3.48
CA SER A 112 -1.77 -27.77 3.62
C SER A 112 -0.40 -27.16 3.39
N PHE A 113 -0.34 -26.04 2.67
CA PHE A 113 0.91 -25.34 2.34
C PHE A 113 1.31 -24.31 3.39
N TYR A 114 0.63 -24.29 4.55
CA TYR A 114 0.86 -23.34 5.65
C TYR A 114 2.32 -23.33 6.17
N GLU A 115 3.03 -24.46 6.09
CA GLU A 115 4.44 -24.62 6.50
C GLU A 115 5.39 -24.91 5.32
N ARG A 116 4.88 -24.83 4.09
CA ARG A 116 5.56 -25.22 2.85
C ARG A 116 6.03 -23.98 2.10
N GLU A 117 7.20 -24.06 1.44
CA GLU A 117 7.74 -22.94 0.62
C GLU A 117 7.21 -22.97 -0.83
N GLU A 118 6.47 -24.01 -1.17
CA GLU A 118 5.87 -24.25 -2.48
C GLU A 118 4.87 -23.15 -2.86
N LYS A 119 4.87 -22.79 -4.14
CA LYS A 119 3.92 -21.84 -4.73
C LYS A 119 3.13 -22.53 -5.83
N VAL A 120 1.88 -22.15 -5.98
CA VAL A 120 0.98 -22.61 -7.04
C VAL A 120 0.42 -21.40 -7.78
N TYR A 121 0.74 -21.29 -9.06
CA TYR A 121 0.24 -20.26 -9.96
C TYR A 121 -0.92 -20.80 -10.76
N LEU A 122 -2.06 -20.12 -10.73
CA LEU A 122 -3.23 -20.45 -11.51
C LEU A 122 -3.36 -19.45 -12.68
N PHE A 123 -3.17 -19.93 -13.90
CA PHE A 123 -3.25 -19.11 -15.10
C PHE A 123 -4.68 -19.03 -15.60
N VAL A 124 -5.17 -17.81 -15.76
CA VAL A 124 -6.55 -17.54 -16.19
C VAL A 124 -6.61 -16.41 -17.23
N PRO A 125 -7.59 -16.46 -18.16
CA PRO A 125 -7.79 -15.36 -19.09
C PRO A 125 -8.26 -14.10 -18.35
N PRO A 126 -8.09 -12.90 -18.94
CA PRO A 126 -8.36 -11.63 -18.25
C PRO A 126 -9.83 -11.46 -17.83
N SER A 127 -10.73 -12.09 -18.58
CA SER A 127 -12.18 -12.08 -18.35
C SER A 127 -12.64 -13.05 -17.25
N TYR A 128 -11.77 -13.91 -16.73
CA TYR A 128 -12.16 -14.89 -15.73
C TYR A 128 -12.30 -14.25 -14.34
N GLU A 129 -13.49 -14.43 -13.76
CA GLU A 129 -13.78 -14.08 -12.38
C GLU A 129 -13.67 -15.33 -11.50
N LEU A 130 -12.76 -15.26 -10.53
CA LEU A 130 -12.58 -16.32 -9.56
C LEU A 130 -13.84 -16.41 -8.66
N PRO A 131 -14.35 -17.62 -8.36
CA PRO A 131 -15.47 -17.78 -7.44
C PRO A 131 -15.19 -17.12 -6.09
N ASP A 132 -16.18 -16.40 -5.54
CA ASP A 132 -16.02 -15.58 -4.31
C ASP A 132 -15.42 -16.39 -3.15
N GLU A 133 -15.79 -17.66 -3.03
CA GLU A 133 -15.29 -18.58 -1.99
C GLU A 133 -13.80 -18.93 -2.09
N LEU A 134 -13.16 -18.65 -3.24
CA LEU A 134 -11.74 -18.89 -3.47
C LEU A 134 -10.91 -17.60 -3.38
N VAL A 135 -11.52 -16.42 -3.50
CA VAL A 135 -10.81 -15.13 -3.58
C VAL A 135 -9.86 -14.90 -2.40
N SER A 136 -10.28 -15.23 -1.19
CA SER A 136 -9.46 -15.08 0.02
C SER A 136 -8.23 -16.00 0.08
N PHE A 137 -8.20 -17.06 -0.74
CA PHE A 137 -7.09 -18.02 -0.77
C PHE A 137 -6.02 -17.66 -1.80
N PHE A 138 -6.31 -16.79 -2.77
CA PHE A 138 -5.35 -16.39 -3.79
C PHE A 138 -4.73 -15.04 -3.45
N ASP A 139 -3.40 -14.98 -3.52
CA ASP A 139 -2.72 -13.72 -3.65
C ASP A 139 -2.94 -13.20 -5.09
N LEU A 140 -3.82 -12.21 -5.21
CA LEU A 140 -4.13 -11.53 -6.47
C LEU A 140 -2.95 -10.67 -6.96
N THR A 141 -1.85 -10.62 -6.22
CA THR A 141 -0.76 -9.65 -6.42
C THR A 141 0.30 -10.09 -7.45
N TYR A 142 0.25 -11.31 -7.99
CA TYR A 142 1.30 -11.83 -8.89
C TYR A 142 0.97 -11.82 -10.39
N ALA A 143 0.67 -10.63 -10.91
CA ALA A 143 1.41 -10.12 -12.06
C ALA A 143 2.35 -9.04 -11.53
N ALA A 144 3.47 -9.47 -10.95
CA ALA A 144 4.56 -8.60 -10.52
C ALA A 144 5.26 -8.06 -11.76
N GLU A 145 4.61 -7.15 -12.49
CA GLU A 145 5.27 -6.16 -13.36
C GLU A 145 6.35 -5.46 -12.55
N LYS A 146 7.53 -6.06 -12.51
CA LYS A 146 8.74 -5.39 -12.05
C LYS A 146 9.22 -4.32 -13.05
N ASN A 147 8.46 -4.06 -14.13
CA ASN A 147 8.81 -3.15 -15.22
C ASN A 147 7.73 -2.11 -15.58
N LYS A 148 6.65 -1.91 -14.79
CA LYS A 148 5.66 -0.84 -15.06
C LYS A 148 5.60 0.26 -14.01
N THR A 149 6.46 0.25 -12.99
CA THR A 149 6.48 1.32 -11.98
C THR A 149 7.85 1.99 -11.82
N GLU A 150 8.53 2.32 -12.92
CA GLU A 150 9.90 2.85 -12.86
C GLU A 150 9.93 4.26 -12.26
N PHE A 151 8.97 5.12 -12.61
CA PHE A 151 8.88 6.47 -12.06
C PHE A 151 8.42 6.45 -10.61
N LEU A 152 7.40 5.67 -10.25
CA LEU A 152 6.92 5.60 -8.86
C LEU A 152 7.93 4.93 -7.93
N GLN A 153 8.73 3.97 -8.40
CA GLN A 153 9.82 3.40 -7.58
C GLN A 153 10.97 4.40 -7.39
N LYS A 154 11.25 5.23 -8.40
CA LYS A 154 12.37 6.18 -8.36
C LYS A 154 12.02 7.48 -7.61
N TYR A 155 10.80 7.96 -7.77
CA TYR A 155 10.37 9.27 -7.28
C TYR A 155 9.26 9.21 -6.22
N GLY A 156 8.67 8.03 -5.98
CA GLY A 156 7.68 7.78 -4.94
C GLY A 156 8.20 6.88 -3.82
N THR A 157 7.44 6.80 -2.74
CA THR A 157 7.66 5.87 -1.62
C THR A 157 6.43 4.98 -1.47
N LEU A 158 6.61 3.66 -1.50
CA LEU A 158 5.52 2.71 -1.34
C LEU A 158 5.10 2.58 0.13
N LEU A 159 3.94 3.13 0.49
CA LEU A 159 3.45 3.13 1.88
C LEU A 159 2.82 1.80 2.29
N THR A 160 2.30 1.02 1.34
CA THR A 160 1.76 -0.33 1.59
C THR A 160 2.85 -1.40 1.72
N GLU A 161 4.13 -1.02 1.57
CA GLU A 161 5.24 -1.96 1.75
C GLU A 161 5.39 -2.33 3.23
N LYS A 162 5.49 -3.62 3.51
CA LYS A 162 5.64 -4.16 4.87
C LYS A 162 6.76 -3.45 5.66
N LYS A 163 7.93 -3.25 5.03
CA LYS A 163 9.08 -2.60 5.66
C LYS A 163 8.79 -1.15 6.07
N TYR A 164 7.97 -0.44 5.30
CA TYR A 164 7.54 0.91 5.64
C TYR A 164 6.59 0.87 6.85
N LEU A 165 5.58 0.00 6.80
CA LEU A 165 4.57 -0.14 7.86
C LEU A 165 5.13 -0.64 9.21
N GLU A 166 6.17 -1.47 9.19
CA GLU A 166 6.86 -1.92 10.42
C GLU A 166 7.62 -0.78 11.11
N LYS A 167 8.02 0.24 10.35
CA LYS A 167 8.74 1.42 10.87
C LYS A 167 7.81 2.60 11.17
N SER A 168 6.58 2.59 10.65
CA SER A 168 5.64 3.69 10.83
C SER A 168 5.13 3.72 12.27
N LYS A 169 4.80 4.92 12.76
CA LYS A 169 4.19 5.08 14.09
C LYS A 169 2.78 4.45 14.08
N PRO A 170 2.28 3.96 15.22
CA PRO A 170 0.89 3.55 15.33
C PRO A 170 -0.03 4.76 15.11
N VAL A 171 -1.16 4.53 14.46
CA VAL A 171 -2.18 5.54 14.22
C VAL A 171 -3.24 5.41 15.33
N ILE A 172 -3.55 6.52 15.99
CA ILE A 172 -4.44 6.55 17.17
C ILE A 172 -5.55 7.57 16.92
N GLY A 173 -6.82 7.17 17.09
CA GLY A 173 -7.96 8.10 17.07
C GLY A 173 -8.31 8.66 15.70
N ALA A 174 -7.94 7.95 14.62
CA ALA A 174 -8.14 8.38 13.24
C ALA A 174 -9.06 7.44 12.44
N GLU A 175 -9.76 6.54 13.12
CA GLU A 175 -10.53 5.44 12.52
C GLU A 175 -11.64 5.97 11.61
N ASN A 176 -12.39 6.98 12.08
CA ASN A 176 -13.48 7.60 11.31
C ASN A 176 -12.98 8.25 10.00
N GLN A 177 -11.80 8.88 10.05
CA GLN A 177 -11.20 9.54 8.89
C GLN A 177 -10.68 8.51 7.88
N ILE A 178 -10.07 7.42 8.36
CA ILE A 178 -9.64 6.29 7.53
C ILE A 178 -10.86 5.64 6.86
N GLU A 179 -11.91 5.36 7.62
CA GLU A 179 -13.17 4.81 7.10
C GLU A 179 -13.76 5.73 6.02
N ARG A 180 -13.72 7.05 6.24
CA ARG A 180 -14.20 8.02 5.25
C ARG A 180 -13.35 8.02 3.98
N VAL A 181 -12.03 7.86 4.07
CA VAL A 181 -11.13 7.68 2.91
C VAL A 181 -11.51 6.42 2.13
N VAL A 182 -11.65 5.30 2.83
CA VAL A 182 -12.08 4.01 2.26
C VAL A 182 -13.43 4.16 1.55
N GLN A 183 -14.40 4.79 2.21
CA GLN A 183 -15.74 5.00 1.67
C GLN A 183 -15.71 5.80 0.37
N ILE A 184 -14.95 6.90 0.31
CA ILE A 184 -14.85 7.74 -0.90
C ILE A 184 -14.20 6.97 -2.04
N LEU A 185 -13.10 6.25 -1.79
CA LEU A 185 -12.37 5.48 -2.80
C LEU A 185 -13.14 4.23 -3.29
N SER A 186 -14.14 3.78 -2.54
CA SER A 186 -14.98 2.63 -2.88
C SER A 186 -16.25 3.01 -3.66
N GLN A 187 -16.47 4.29 -3.96
CA GLN A 187 -17.63 4.74 -4.73
C GLN A 187 -17.54 4.31 -6.19
N MET A 188 -18.69 4.12 -6.82
CA MET A 188 -18.79 3.78 -8.25
C MET A 188 -18.18 4.86 -9.14
N GLU A 189 -18.36 6.13 -8.78
CA GLU A 189 -17.66 7.25 -9.41
C GLU A 189 -16.26 7.39 -8.83
N THR A 190 -15.26 7.58 -9.70
CA THR A 190 -13.87 7.83 -9.30
C THR A 190 -13.77 9.20 -8.62
N ASN A 191 -13.84 9.18 -7.30
CA ASN A 191 -13.71 10.32 -6.41
C ASN A 191 -12.42 10.22 -5.61
N ASN A 192 -11.75 11.36 -5.45
CA ASN A 192 -10.49 11.49 -4.74
C ASN A 192 -10.74 12.08 -3.34
N PRO A 193 -10.31 11.42 -2.25
CA PRO A 193 -10.35 12.03 -0.92
C PRO A 193 -9.44 13.25 -0.84
N LEU A 194 -9.92 14.32 -0.22
CA LEU A 194 -9.12 15.51 0.09
C LEU A 194 -9.11 15.73 1.61
N LEU A 195 -7.98 15.42 2.24
CA LEU A 195 -7.70 15.69 3.64
C LEU A 195 -7.44 17.19 3.83
N VAL A 196 -8.36 17.88 4.52
CA VAL A 196 -8.29 19.33 4.74
C VAL A 196 -8.12 19.61 6.21
N GLY A 197 -7.00 20.23 6.58
CA GLY A 197 -6.72 20.62 7.97
C GLY A 197 -5.42 21.40 8.09
N ASN A 198 -5.18 22.00 9.25
CA ASN A 198 -3.96 22.76 9.50
C ASN A 198 -2.71 21.86 9.50
N PRO A 199 -1.49 22.42 9.36
CA PRO A 199 -0.26 21.65 9.56
C PRO A 199 -0.24 21.02 10.96
N GLY A 200 0.33 19.81 11.10
CA GLY A 200 0.46 19.14 12.41
C GLY A 200 -0.75 18.33 12.90
N VAL A 201 -1.94 18.47 12.29
CA VAL A 201 -3.18 17.77 12.75
C VAL A 201 -3.24 16.26 12.42
N GLY A 202 -2.16 15.67 11.88
CA GLY A 202 -2.12 14.22 11.61
C GLY A 202 -2.67 13.76 10.25
N LYS A 203 -2.69 14.63 9.23
CA LYS A 203 -3.14 14.25 7.85
C LYS A 203 -2.39 13.03 7.31
N THR A 204 -1.07 13.00 7.44
CA THR A 204 -0.22 11.88 6.99
C THR A 204 -0.49 10.60 7.78
N ALA A 205 -0.76 10.71 9.10
CA ALA A 205 -1.07 9.54 9.92
C ALA A 205 -2.36 8.83 9.46
N ILE A 206 -3.38 9.58 9.01
CA ILE A 206 -4.59 9.00 8.41
C ILE A 206 -4.25 8.20 7.16
N VAL A 207 -3.35 8.72 6.31
CA VAL A 207 -2.93 8.03 5.08
C VAL A 207 -2.12 6.77 5.40
N GLU A 208 -1.23 6.82 6.38
CA GLU A 208 -0.50 5.64 6.86
C GLU A 208 -1.44 4.58 7.46
N GLY A 209 -2.48 5.01 8.17
CA GLY A 209 -3.53 4.13 8.67
C GLY A 209 -4.30 3.45 7.54
N PHE A 210 -4.65 4.20 6.49
CA PHE A 210 -5.24 3.64 5.28
C PHE A 210 -4.27 2.69 4.54
N ALA A 211 -2.98 3.00 4.48
CA ALA A 211 -1.96 2.11 3.92
C ALA A 211 -1.90 0.76 4.65
N ARG A 212 -2.03 0.78 5.98
CA ARG A 212 -2.10 -0.42 6.82
C ARG A 212 -3.38 -1.21 6.56
N ALA A 213 -4.52 -0.54 6.39
CA ALA A 213 -5.79 -1.17 6.04
C ALA A 213 -5.70 -1.88 4.68
N LEU A 214 -5.12 -1.22 3.67
CA LEU A 214 -4.84 -1.84 2.35
C LEU A 214 -3.93 -3.07 2.47
N HIS A 215 -2.86 -2.98 3.28
CA HIS A 215 -1.90 -4.07 3.46
C HIS A 215 -2.49 -5.29 4.17
N THR A 216 -3.33 -5.05 5.18
CA THR A 216 -3.96 -6.12 5.98
C THR A 216 -5.22 -6.69 5.34
N GLY A 217 -5.74 -6.04 4.30
CA GLY A 217 -7.01 -6.42 3.67
C GLY A 217 -8.25 -5.97 4.45
N ASP A 218 -8.09 -5.05 5.42
CA ASP A 218 -9.19 -4.45 6.18
C ASP A 218 -9.84 -3.30 5.39
N VAL A 219 -10.26 -3.60 4.17
CA VAL A 219 -10.90 -2.69 3.23
C VAL A 219 -11.92 -3.48 2.38
N PRO A 220 -12.88 -2.82 1.70
CA PRO A 220 -13.77 -3.50 0.77
C PRO A 220 -13.00 -4.16 -0.38
N LEU A 221 -13.57 -5.24 -0.94
CA LEU A 221 -12.95 -6.05 -1.99
C LEU A 221 -12.38 -5.23 -3.18
N GLY A 222 -13.07 -4.15 -3.57
CA GLY A 222 -12.63 -3.27 -4.66
C GLY A 222 -11.30 -2.54 -4.41
N LEU A 223 -10.82 -2.50 -3.16
CA LEU A 223 -9.54 -1.89 -2.77
C LEU A 223 -8.47 -2.94 -2.42
N HIS A 224 -8.78 -4.23 -2.43
CA HIS A 224 -7.82 -5.28 -2.12
C HIS A 224 -6.62 -5.25 -3.08
N GLY A 225 -5.41 -5.41 -2.53
CA GLY A 225 -4.18 -5.49 -3.32
C GLY A 225 -3.76 -4.18 -3.99
N LYS A 226 -4.47 -3.06 -3.76
CA LYS A 226 -4.04 -1.76 -4.25
C LYS A 226 -2.78 -1.27 -3.52
N LEU A 227 -1.90 -0.64 -4.28
CA LEU A 227 -0.66 -0.05 -3.80
C LEU A 227 -0.87 1.44 -3.55
N LEU A 228 -0.35 1.93 -2.42
CA LEU A 228 -0.39 3.35 -2.09
C LEU A 228 1.02 3.93 -2.14
N TYR A 229 1.24 4.91 -3.02
CA TYR A 229 2.52 5.60 -3.15
C TYR A 229 2.42 7.02 -2.62
N LEU A 230 3.33 7.43 -1.74
CA LEU A 230 3.60 8.83 -1.44
C LEU A 230 4.45 9.42 -2.57
N VAL A 231 3.99 10.52 -3.16
CA VAL A 231 4.76 11.30 -4.13
C VAL A 231 5.08 12.66 -3.53
N SER A 232 6.38 12.96 -3.42
CA SER A 232 6.87 14.25 -2.92
C SER A 232 7.35 15.11 -4.08
N LEU A 233 6.93 16.36 -4.09
CA LEU A 233 7.43 17.38 -5.02
C LEU A 233 8.95 17.52 -4.94
N ASN A 234 9.50 17.45 -3.72
CA ASN A 234 10.93 17.62 -3.50
C ASN A 234 11.74 16.56 -4.25
N THR A 235 11.25 15.32 -4.31
CA THR A 235 11.92 14.23 -5.03
C THR A 235 11.87 14.42 -6.55
N LEU A 236 10.80 15.02 -7.07
CA LEU A 236 10.66 15.31 -8.50
C LEU A 236 11.59 16.44 -8.95
N VAL A 237 11.76 17.46 -8.10
CA VAL A 237 12.64 18.63 -8.33
C VAL A 237 14.12 18.32 -8.04
N ALA A 238 14.40 17.35 -7.16
CA ALA A 238 15.77 16.98 -6.83
C ALA A 238 16.57 16.54 -8.08
N GLY A 239 17.72 17.20 -8.30
CA GLY A 239 18.62 16.88 -9.39
C GLY A 239 18.14 17.29 -10.79
N THR A 240 17.10 18.13 -10.92
CA THR A 240 16.76 18.76 -12.20
C THR A 240 17.56 20.04 -12.39
N LYS A 241 18.27 20.17 -13.51
CA LYS A 241 18.96 21.43 -13.87
C LYS A 241 18.04 22.40 -14.62
N TYR A 242 17.00 21.86 -15.25
CA TYR A 242 16.08 22.60 -16.10
C TYR A 242 14.62 22.28 -15.75
N ARG A 243 13.72 23.26 -15.93
CA ARG A 243 12.27 23.11 -15.67
C ARG A 243 11.63 21.97 -16.47
N GLY A 244 12.06 21.75 -17.71
CA GLY A 244 11.55 20.67 -18.56
C GLY A 244 11.82 19.26 -18.02
N ASP A 245 12.90 19.06 -17.25
CA ASP A 245 13.19 17.76 -16.63
C ASP A 245 12.13 17.39 -15.58
N PHE A 246 11.65 18.40 -14.84
CA PHE A 246 10.59 18.20 -13.85
C PHE A 246 9.26 17.86 -14.52
N GLU A 247 8.89 18.60 -15.57
CA GLU A 247 7.67 18.33 -16.34
C GLU A 247 7.68 16.93 -16.93
N GLN A 248 8.79 16.51 -17.56
CA GLN A 248 8.92 15.17 -18.11
C GLN A 248 8.80 14.06 -17.04
N ARG A 249 9.35 14.28 -15.85
CA ARG A 249 9.22 13.33 -14.72
C ARG A 249 7.78 13.25 -14.23
N LEU A 250 7.10 14.39 -14.11
CA LEU A 250 5.71 14.43 -13.68
C LEU A 250 4.79 13.77 -14.71
N GLU A 251 4.99 14.03 -16.00
CA GLU A 251 4.23 13.38 -17.08
C GLU A 251 4.45 11.86 -17.09
N GLY A 252 5.69 11.41 -16.92
CA GLY A 252 6.01 9.99 -16.78
C GLY A 252 5.25 9.35 -15.62
N LEU A 253 5.24 10.01 -14.45
CA LEU A 253 4.51 9.55 -13.27
C LEU A 253 2.99 9.53 -13.50
N ILE A 254 2.43 10.58 -14.11
CA ILE A 254 0.99 10.65 -14.44
C ILE A 254 0.61 9.50 -15.34
N LYS A 255 1.37 9.27 -16.42
CA LYS A 255 1.12 8.18 -17.37
C LYS A 255 1.20 6.82 -16.69
N GLU A 256 2.20 6.61 -15.85
CA GLU A 256 2.39 5.37 -15.10
C GLU A 256 1.21 5.06 -14.16
N VAL A 257 0.68 6.09 -13.48
CA VAL A 257 -0.50 5.95 -12.62
C VAL A 257 -1.76 5.71 -13.45
N GLN A 258 -1.93 6.38 -14.59
CA GLN A 258 -3.09 6.17 -15.48
C GLN A 258 -3.14 4.74 -16.02
N GLU A 259 -2.00 4.21 -16.49
CA GLU A 259 -1.87 2.83 -16.97
C GLU A 259 -2.17 1.81 -15.87
N ASN A 260 -1.97 2.19 -14.61
CA ASN A 260 -2.17 1.34 -13.43
C ASN A 260 -3.31 1.81 -12.51
N LYS A 261 -4.28 2.58 -13.01
CA LYS A 261 -5.33 3.23 -12.18
C LYS A 261 -6.19 2.27 -11.33
N ASN A 262 -6.27 0.99 -11.73
CA ASN A 262 -7.02 -0.01 -10.98
C ASN A 262 -6.22 -0.58 -9.81
N ARG A 263 -4.89 -0.43 -9.82
CA ARG A 263 -3.95 -1.00 -8.85
C ARG A 263 -3.27 0.06 -7.98
N ILE A 264 -3.04 1.27 -8.49
CA ILE A 264 -2.25 2.30 -7.82
C ILE A 264 -3.14 3.45 -7.34
N ILE A 265 -2.90 3.85 -6.10
CA ILE A 265 -3.40 5.09 -5.52
C ILE A 265 -2.18 5.94 -5.15
N VAL A 266 -2.24 7.23 -5.43
CA VAL A 266 -1.17 8.16 -5.07
C VAL A 266 -1.60 9.09 -3.94
N PHE A 267 -0.79 9.19 -2.90
CA PHE A 267 -0.90 10.23 -1.91
C PHE A 267 -0.01 11.42 -2.30
N ILE A 268 -0.61 12.60 -2.35
CA ILE A 268 0.05 13.87 -2.62
C ILE A 268 -0.14 14.77 -1.41
N ASP A 269 0.94 14.98 -0.65
CA ASP A 269 0.95 15.99 0.38
C ASP A 269 1.03 17.39 -0.25
N GLU A 270 0.37 18.34 0.39
CA GLU A 270 0.24 19.72 -0.10
C GLU A 270 -0.24 19.84 -1.55
N ILE A 271 -1.16 19.00 -2.02
CA ILE A 271 -1.62 18.94 -3.44
C ILE A 271 -1.93 20.28 -4.13
N HIS A 272 -2.34 21.29 -3.37
CA HIS A 272 -2.53 22.67 -3.84
C HIS A 272 -1.28 23.29 -4.49
N THR A 273 -0.07 22.96 -4.02
CA THR A 273 1.21 23.46 -4.58
C THR A 273 1.43 22.92 -5.99
N LEU A 274 1.12 21.64 -6.24
CA LEU A 274 1.15 21.02 -7.57
C LEU A 274 0.15 21.64 -8.55
N LEU A 275 -0.95 22.18 -8.02
CA LEU A 275 -2.00 22.82 -8.81
C LEU A 275 -1.78 24.33 -8.98
N GLY A 276 -0.59 24.84 -8.62
CA GLY A 276 -0.21 26.24 -8.84
C GLY A 276 -0.94 27.22 -7.93
N VAL A 277 -1.52 26.72 -6.84
CA VAL A 277 -2.32 27.50 -5.91
C VAL A 277 -1.41 28.09 -4.83
N GLY A 278 -0.91 29.30 -5.03
CA GLY A 278 -0.36 30.15 -3.96
C GLY A 278 1.17 30.31 -3.84
N ALA A 279 2.01 29.95 -4.82
CA ALA A 279 3.44 30.28 -4.79
C ALA A 279 4.06 30.60 -6.16
N ALA A 280 5.07 31.47 -6.12
CA ALA A 280 5.75 32.15 -7.22
C ALA A 280 6.51 31.22 -8.19
N GLU A 281 6.48 31.60 -9.48
CA GLU A 281 7.37 31.27 -10.62
C GLU A 281 7.75 29.81 -10.96
N GLY A 282 7.52 28.80 -10.11
CA GLY A 282 8.00 27.43 -10.30
C GLY A 282 6.95 26.36 -10.64
N ALA A 283 5.68 26.59 -10.32
CA ALA A 283 4.61 25.58 -10.42
C ALA A 283 3.75 25.68 -11.70
N ILE A 284 4.12 26.55 -12.64
CA ILE A 284 3.20 27.02 -13.70
C ILE A 284 2.85 25.92 -14.72
N GLY A 285 3.71 24.92 -14.98
CA GLY A 285 3.47 23.90 -16.02
C GLY A 285 2.83 22.58 -15.54
N ALA A 286 3.01 22.18 -14.28
CA ALA A 286 2.49 20.91 -13.74
C ALA A 286 0.95 20.85 -13.72
N VAL A 287 0.31 22.01 -13.54
CA VAL A 287 -1.14 22.16 -13.43
C VAL A 287 -1.83 21.72 -14.71
N ASP A 288 -1.25 22.04 -15.87
CA ASP A 288 -1.86 21.83 -17.17
C ASP A 288 -1.95 20.35 -17.54
N SER A 289 -0.95 19.55 -17.14
CA SER A 289 -0.94 18.10 -17.40
C SER A 289 -1.72 17.30 -16.35
N LEU A 290 -1.69 17.69 -15.07
CA LEU A 290 -2.32 16.92 -13.99
C LEU A 290 -3.84 17.16 -13.89
N LYS A 291 -4.28 18.41 -14.05
CA LYS A 291 -5.69 18.80 -13.85
C LYS A 291 -6.68 18.05 -14.76
N PRO A 292 -6.42 17.86 -16.07
CA PRO A 292 -7.33 17.11 -16.94
C PRO A 292 -7.50 15.65 -16.48
N VAL A 293 -6.41 15.02 -16.02
CA VAL A 293 -6.42 13.62 -15.58
C VAL A 293 -7.17 13.46 -14.26
N LEU A 294 -6.98 14.38 -13.32
CA LEU A 294 -7.76 14.44 -12.08
C LEU A 294 -9.25 14.67 -12.37
N ALA A 295 -9.58 15.60 -13.28
CA ALA A 295 -10.95 15.91 -13.67
C ALA A 295 -11.67 14.72 -14.33
N ARG A 296 -10.95 13.87 -15.05
CA ARG A 296 -11.49 12.64 -15.64
C ARG A 296 -11.52 11.45 -14.67
N GLY A 297 -10.88 11.57 -13.51
CA GLY A 297 -10.77 10.47 -12.54
C GLY A 297 -9.89 9.32 -13.03
N GLU A 298 -8.92 9.62 -13.89
CA GLU A 298 -7.93 8.67 -14.42
C GLU A 298 -6.68 8.57 -13.54
N PHE A 299 -6.56 9.45 -12.53
CA PHE A 299 -5.47 9.48 -11.57
C PHE A 299 -6.07 9.33 -10.16
N PRO A 300 -6.20 8.10 -9.64
CA PRO A 300 -6.71 7.85 -8.29
C PRO A 300 -5.72 8.40 -7.27
N CYS A 301 -6.18 9.35 -6.45
CA CYS A 301 -5.31 9.95 -5.45
C CYS A 301 -6.02 10.32 -4.17
N ILE A 302 -5.21 10.48 -3.12
CA ILE A 302 -5.55 11.13 -1.87
C ILE A 302 -4.74 12.44 -1.85
N GLY A 303 -5.41 13.57 -1.73
CA GLY A 303 -4.74 14.87 -1.56
C GLY A 303 -4.77 15.31 -0.10
N ALA A 304 -3.69 15.93 0.39
CA ALA A 304 -3.71 16.68 1.64
C ALA A 304 -3.43 18.17 1.40
N THR A 305 -4.11 19.06 2.11
CA THR A 305 -3.92 20.51 2.00
C THR A 305 -4.45 21.24 3.24
N THR A 306 -4.15 22.53 3.34
CA THR A 306 -4.70 23.46 4.33
C THR A 306 -6.09 23.93 3.94
N PHE A 307 -6.80 24.63 4.84
CA PHE A 307 -8.11 25.21 4.54
C PHE A 307 -8.06 26.20 3.37
N ASP A 308 -7.03 27.05 3.30
CA ASP A 308 -6.84 28.02 2.22
C ASP A 308 -6.52 27.34 0.89
N GLY A 309 -5.64 26.35 0.91
CA GLY A 309 -5.33 25.54 -0.28
C GLY A 309 -6.58 24.84 -0.82
N ALA A 310 -7.39 24.23 0.06
CA ALA A 310 -8.66 23.63 -0.32
C ALA A 310 -9.66 24.65 -0.89
N LYS A 311 -9.75 25.84 -0.28
CA LYS A 311 -10.65 26.92 -0.74
C LYS A 311 -10.30 27.33 -2.17
N LEU A 312 -9.02 27.50 -2.47
CA LEU A 312 -8.57 27.90 -3.79
C LEU A 312 -8.70 26.76 -4.81
N MET A 313 -8.32 25.53 -4.45
CA MET A 313 -8.40 24.36 -5.33
C MET A 313 -9.84 24.05 -5.76
N LEU A 314 -10.80 24.19 -4.85
CA LEU A 314 -12.19 23.82 -5.08
C LEU A 314 -13.05 24.96 -5.63
N LYS A 315 -12.46 26.13 -5.90
CA LYS A 315 -13.08 27.12 -6.80
C LYS A 315 -13.19 26.60 -8.22
N ASP A 316 -12.34 25.66 -8.60
CA ASP A 316 -12.39 25.04 -9.91
C ASP A 316 -13.55 24.02 -10.02
N PRO A 317 -14.49 24.17 -10.97
CA PRO A 317 -15.62 23.27 -11.13
C PRO A 317 -15.23 21.82 -11.50
N ALA A 318 -14.11 21.61 -12.19
CA ALA A 318 -13.66 20.28 -12.58
C ALA A 318 -13.08 19.52 -11.38
N LEU A 319 -12.28 20.20 -10.55
CA LEU A 319 -11.69 19.60 -9.35
C LEU A 319 -12.73 19.40 -8.24
N SER A 320 -13.63 20.36 -8.04
CA SER A 320 -14.66 20.28 -6.99
C SER A 320 -15.65 19.12 -7.17
N ARG A 321 -15.86 18.65 -8.40
CA ARG A 321 -16.68 17.46 -8.68
C ARG A 321 -15.96 16.16 -8.30
N ARG A 322 -14.62 16.13 -8.39
CA ARG A 322 -13.80 14.93 -8.20
C ARG A 322 -13.22 14.79 -6.81
N PHE A 323 -12.99 15.89 -6.09
CA PHE A 323 -12.45 15.83 -4.74
C PHE A 323 -13.57 15.90 -3.70
N LYS A 324 -13.57 14.94 -2.76
CA LYS A 324 -14.48 14.94 -1.60
C LYS A 324 -13.69 15.32 -0.37
N LYS A 325 -14.09 16.43 0.26
CA LYS A 325 -13.45 16.95 1.48
C LYS A 325 -13.65 15.99 2.65
N ILE A 326 -12.58 15.74 3.38
CA ILE A 326 -12.55 15.17 4.72
C ILE A 326 -11.88 16.21 5.60
N GLN A 327 -12.66 16.88 6.43
CA GLN A 327 -12.13 17.90 7.34
C GLN A 327 -11.52 17.22 8.56
N ILE A 328 -10.26 17.56 8.82
CA ILE A 328 -9.52 17.10 9.99
C ILE A 328 -9.37 18.29 10.92
N LYS A 329 -9.97 18.15 12.09
CA LYS A 329 -9.89 19.14 13.16
C LYS A 329 -8.62 18.90 13.96
N GLU A 330 -8.15 19.95 14.60
CA GLU A 330 -7.17 19.84 15.67
C GLU A 330 -7.73 18.95 16.80
N ALA A 331 -6.87 18.12 17.37
CA ALA A 331 -7.21 17.26 18.50
C ALA A 331 -7.37 18.09 19.77
N THR A 332 -8.32 17.70 20.62
CA THR A 332 -8.44 18.26 21.98
C THR A 332 -7.21 17.91 22.83
N PRO A 333 -6.94 18.64 23.94
CA PRO A 333 -5.88 18.28 24.87
C PRO A 333 -5.99 16.83 25.36
N GLU A 334 -7.20 16.35 25.65
CA GLU A 334 -7.45 14.98 26.09
C GLU A 334 -7.15 13.95 24.99
N GLU A 335 -7.62 14.19 23.76
CA GLU A 335 -7.30 13.33 22.61
C GLU A 335 -5.80 13.32 22.33
N THR A 336 -5.14 14.48 22.44
CA THR A 336 -3.70 14.61 22.24
C THR A 336 -2.92 13.79 23.26
N PHE A 337 -3.31 13.80 24.53
CA PHE A 337 -2.69 12.97 25.56
C PHE A 337 -2.83 11.47 25.22
N ILE A 338 -4.00 11.03 24.76
CA ILE A 338 -4.22 9.64 24.33
C ILE A 338 -3.32 9.28 23.13
N ILE A 339 -3.23 10.18 22.14
CA ILE A 339 -2.34 10.01 20.97
C ILE A 339 -0.88 9.89 21.42
N LEU A 340 -0.41 10.79 22.28
CA LEU A 340 0.94 10.78 22.85
C LEU A 340 1.22 9.45 23.58
N LYS A 341 0.28 8.99 24.39
CA LYS A 341 0.41 7.72 25.11
C LYS A 341 0.52 6.54 24.16
N GLY A 342 -0.27 6.51 23.08
CA GLY A 342 -0.21 5.47 22.06
C GLY A 342 1.10 5.45 21.26
N ILE A 343 1.69 6.62 20.97
CA ILE A 343 2.97 6.69 20.24
C ILE A 343 4.21 6.62 21.16
N SER A 344 4.04 6.81 22.47
CA SER A 344 5.14 6.89 23.46
C SER A 344 6.11 5.72 23.34
N LYS A 345 5.61 4.48 23.21
CA LYS A 345 6.44 3.28 23.04
C LYS A 345 7.33 3.31 21.81
N SER A 346 6.87 3.94 20.73
CA SER A 346 7.67 4.12 19.53
C SER A 346 8.80 5.14 19.76
N LEU A 347 8.54 6.22 20.50
CA LEU A 347 9.54 7.23 20.85
C LEU A 347 10.58 6.68 21.83
N GLU A 348 10.12 5.96 22.86
CA GLU A 348 10.98 5.26 23.83
C GLU A 348 11.94 4.29 23.14
N THR A 349 11.42 3.47 22.22
CA THR A 349 12.23 2.52 21.46
C THR A 349 13.26 3.22 20.58
N HIS A 350 12.87 4.33 19.94
CA HIS A 350 13.75 5.10 19.07
C HIS A 350 14.90 5.75 19.84
N HIS A 351 14.59 6.43 20.94
CA HIS A 351 15.54 7.19 21.75
C HIS A 351 16.26 6.35 22.83
N LYS A 352 15.82 5.10 23.03
CA LYS A 352 16.34 4.15 24.03
C LYS A 352 16.23 4.67 25.47
N LEU A 353 15.06 5.21 25.79
CA LEU A 353 14.72 5.77 27.10
C LEU A 353 13.26 5.49 27.43
N THR A 354 12.82 5.88 28.62
CA THR A 354 11.42 5.82 29.05
C THR A 354 10.81 7.22 29.12
N ILE A 355 9.50 7.34 28.92
CA ILE A 355 8.79 8.63 28.99
C ILE A 355 7.68 8.51 30.03
N GLU A 356 7.72 9.36 31.05
CA GLU A 356 6.70 9.35 32.10
C GLU A 356 5.36 9.93 31.60
N ASP A 357 4.23 9.39 32.08
CA ASP A 357 2.90 9.92 31.78
C ASP A 357 2.77 11.41 32.16
N ARG A 358 3.45 11.84 33.24
CA ARG A 358 3.50 13.26 33.63
C ARG A 358 4.23 14.13 32.61
N ALA A 359 5.26 13.61 31.95
CA ALA A 359 5.95 14.32 30.88
C ALA A 359 5.03 14.49 29.66
N LEU A 360 4.26 13.45 29.29
CA LEU A 360 3.27 13.56 28.21
C LEU A 360 2.20 14.60 28.53
N MET A 361 1.70 14.61 29.76
CA MET A 361 0.71 15.58 30.23
C MET A 361 1.28 17.01 30.21
N ALA A 362 2.51 17.20 30.70
CA ALA A 362 3.21 18.47 30.64
C ALA A 362 3.41 18.96 29.20
N ALA A 363 3.71 18.06 28.26
CA ALA A 363 3.88 18.43 26.87
C ALA A 363 2.59 18.95 26.23
N VAL A 364 1.43 18.38 26.60
CA VAL A 364 0.13 18.90 26.14
C VAL A 364 -0.10 20.31 26.70
N TYR A 365 -0.06 20.48 28.02
CA TYR A 365 -0.34 21.77 28.66
C TYR A 365 0.63 22.87 28.25
N LEU A 366 1.94 22.60 28.29
CA LEU A 366 2.94 23.61 27.97
C LEU A 366 2.94 23.97 26.49
N SER A 367 2.70 23.03 25.57
CA SER A 367 2.58 23.38 24.16
C SER A 367 1.27 24.09 23.83
N GLU A 368 0.20 23.92 24.62
CA GLU A 368 -1.03 24.71 24.51
C GLU A 368 -0.74 26.19 24.80
N ASP A 369 -0.13 26.46 25.96
CA ASP A 369 0.08 27.82 26.47
C ASP A 369 1.21 28.56 25.77
N HIS A 370 2.29 27.85 25.45
CA HIS A 370 3.51 28.47 24.94
C HIS A 370 3.62 28.41 23.41
N ILE A 371 3.03 27.42 22.74
CA ILE A 371 3.16 27.25 21.28
C ILE A 371 1.77 27.44 20.60
N PRO A 372 1.18 28.65 20.62
CA PRO A 372 -0.18 28.88 20.14
C PRO A 372 -0.29 28.91 18.60
N ASP A 373 0.82 29.13 17.89
CA ASP A 373 0.84 29.23 16.42
C ASP A 373 0.88 27.86 15.71
N GLU A 374 1.05 26.78 16.48
CA GLU A 374 1.03 25.40 16.00
C GLU A 374 -0.18 24.62 16.53
N TYR A 375 -0.46 23.50 15.88
CA TYR A 375 -1.68 22.72 16.11
C TYR A 375 -1.40 21.34 16.72
N PHE A 376 -2.32 20.87 17.55
CA PHE A 376 -2.34 19.51 18.05
C PHE A 376 -2.72 18.47 16.98
N PRO A 377 -2.22 17.23 17.11
CA PRO A 377 -1.28 16.78 18.14
C PRO A 377 0.20 17.13 17.84
N GLY A 378 0.48 17.70 16.66
CA GLY A 378 1.83 17.91 16.13
C GLY A 378 2.78 18.62 17.08
N LYS A 379 2.39 19.76 17.65
CA LYS A 379 3.24 20.55 18.56
C LYS A 379 3.66 19.79 19.82
N ALA A 380 2.74 19.03 20.42
CA ALA A 380 3.03 18.24 21.62
C ALA A 380 3.93 17.05 21.30
N ILE A 381 3.72 16.39 20.15
CA ILE A 381 4.59 15.31 19.68
C ILE A 381 6.01 15.82 19.46
N ALA A 382 6.16 16.98 18.80
CA ALA A 382 7.45 17.60 18.53
C ALA A 382 8.18 17.94 19.84
N LEU A 383 7.46 18.48 20.83
CA LEU A 383 8.02 18.82 22.14
C LEU A 383 8.52 17.59 22.91
N VAL A 384 7.74 16.51 22.95
CA VAL A 384 8.17 15.24 23.58
C VAL A 384 9.38 14.65 22.85
N ASP A 385 9.38 14.65 21.52
CA ASP A 385 10.46 14.10 20.70
C ASP A 385 11.77 14.89 20.89
N ALA A 386 11.70 16.21 20.95
CA ALA A 386 12.84 17.08 21.22
C ALA A 386 13.43 16.85 22.62
N ALA A 387 12.58 16.80 23.65
CA ALA A 387 13.02 16.48 25.02
C ALA A 387 13.65 15.08 25.11
N ALA A 388 13.05 14.08 24.45
CA ALA A 388 13.60 12.73 24.40
C ALA A 388 14.96 12.68 23.69
N ALA A 389 15.11 13.37 22.56
CA ALA A 389 16.39 13.48 21.86
C ALA A 389 17.47 14.12 22.76
N TYR A 390 17.10 15.16 23.51
CA TYR A 390 18.01 15.80 24.45
C TYR A 390 18.42 14.88 25.60
N CYS A 391 17.46 14.21 26.24
CA CYS A 391 17.73 13.25 27.32
C CYS A 391 18.65 12.13 26.84
N SER A 392 18.37 11.57 25.65
CA SER A 392 19.22 10.55 25.03
C SER A 392 20.65 11.04 24.82
N MET A 393 20.84 12.26 24.29
CA MET A 393 22.15 12.88 24.13
C MET A 393 22.89 13.08 25.47
N LYS A 394 22.17 13.42 26.52
CA LYS A 394 22.71 13.59 27.88
C LYS A 394 22.84 12.28 28.67
N LYS A 395 22.49 11.14 28.07
CA LYS A 395 22.47 9.82 28.71
C LYS A 395 21.55 9.76 29.93
N ILE A 396 20.45 10.51 29.87
CA ILE A 396 19.33 10.43 30.81
C ILE A 396 18.39 9.35 30.28
N ASP A 397 18.03 8.40 31.14
CA ASP A 397 17.25 7.19 30.79
C ASP A 397 15.73 7.40 30.80
N THR A 398 15.28 8.55 31.32
CA THR A 398 13.87 8.84 31.57
C THR A 398 13.56 10.31 31.26
N VAL A 399 12.57 10.57 30.43
CA VAL A 399 12.02 11.91 30.19
C VAL A 399 10.96 12.21 31.24
N ARG A 400 11.18 13.29 31.99
CA ARG A 400 10.30 13.78 33.05
C ARG A 400 9.64 15.09 32.67
N GLU A 401 8.67 15.50 33.47
CA GLU A 401 8.00 16.81 33.37
C GLU A 401 8.99 17.98 33.33
N SER A 402 10.05 17.95 34.14
CA SER A 402 11.09 19.00 34.14
C SER A 402 11.85 19.09 32.81
N ASP A 403 12.01 17.98 32.09
CA ASP A 403 12.72 17.96 30.81
C ASP A 403 11.89 18.60 29.70
N ILE A 404 10.56 18.46 29.77
CA ILE A 404 9.63 19.15 28.88
C ILE A 404 9.68 20.66 29.13
N ALA A 405 9.60 21.09 30.41
CA ALA A 405 9.67 22.50 30.76
C ALA A 405 10.99 23.14 30.29
N MET A 406 12.13 22.47 30.51
CA MET A 406 13.43 22.93 30.01
C MET A 406 13.47 23.06 28.49
N GLU A 407 12.76 22.21 27.75
CA GLU A 407 12.74 22.29 26.30
C GLU A 407 11.92 23.49 25.79
N VAL A 408 10.79 23.82 26.45
CA VAL A 408 10.02 25.03 26.17
C VAL A 408 10.84 26.30 26.45
N GLU A 409 11.60 26.33 27.55
CA GLU A 409 12.52 27.44 27.86
C GLU A 409 13.57 27.63 26.75
N ARG A 410 14.14 26.53 26.23
CA ARG A 410 15.15 26.58 25.15
C ARG A 410 14.61 27.07 23.82
N MET A 411 13.35 26.77 23.54
CA MET A 411 12.67 27.29 22.35
C MET A 411 12.45 28.82 22.44
N GLY A 412 12.77 29.45 23.59
CA GLY A 412 12.67 30.90 23.78
C GLY A 412 11.23 31.37 24.00
N VAL A 413 10.37 30.48 24.49
CA VAL A 413 8.90 30.68 24.54
C VAL A 413 8.39 31.06 25.94
N MET A 414 9.26 30.93 26.95
CA MET A 414 9.04 31.48 28.29
C MET A 414 9.77 32.83 28.41
N SER A 415 9.16 33.91 27.93
CA SER A 415 9.66 35.28 28.12
C SER A 415 8.56 36.25 28.50
#